data_AF-A0A6C0UCV5-F1
#
_entry.id   AF-A0A6C0UCV5-F1
#
_cell.length_a   1.000
_cell.length_b   1.000
_cell.length_c   1.000
_cell.angle_alpha   90.00
_cell.angle_beta   90.00
_cell.angle_gamma   90.00
#
_symmetry.space_group_name_H-M   'P 1'
#
loop_
_entity.id
_entity.type
_entity.pdbx_description
1 polymer ?
#
loop_
_entity_poly.entity_id
_entity_poly.type
_entity_poly.pdbx_seq_one_letter_code
_entity_poly.pdbx_strand_id
1 'polypeptide(L)'
;MAEPKHYVVMEGLGNGKSDYTIQATGQVEKVEGRLGGVSVSKGQGDQVNGSTVNGTVWGQADGYRLYGGIKKVDIENPDHVQVHTGAIAGSPDDDWTDECEVTVRAEKVEFISGQGVGEGALELTIEHDIHGGQSERTRVKLPTGSTQTLGASIDNFKVPKGGSENKLLTTKVTEREPPSDWFTGRPDEGSNTMDITLECGPRGEVSQNVPIDSDRGNPGEIKVYYTIDDLSG
;
A
#
# COMPACT_ATOMS: atom_id res chain seq x y z
N MET A 1 3.15 10.01 -34.91
CA MET A 1 3.62 10.24 -33.53
C MET A 1 3.81 8.88 -32.88
N ALA A 2 4.77 8.72 -31.97
CA ALA A 2 4.88 7.48 -31.21
C ALA A 2 3.59 7.26 -30.40
N GLU A 3 3.18 6.02 -30.16
CA GLU A 3 2.04 5.75 -29.30
C GLU A 3 2.48 5.74 -27.83
N PRO A 4 1.64 6.24 -26.91
CA PRO A 4 1.93 6.18 -25.49
C PRO A 4 1.92 4.71 -25.03
N LYS A 5 2.89 4.34 -24.20
CA LYS A 5 3.12 2.96 -23.74
C LYS A 5 2.66 2.71 -22.31
N HIS A 6 2.72 3.73 -21.46
CA HIS A 6 2.32 3.63 -20.07
C HIS A 6 1.51 4.84 -19.65
N TYR A 7 0.82 4.73 -18.52
CA TYR A 7 0.24 5.85 -17.83
C TYR A 7 0.72 5.94 -16.39
N VAL A 8 0.62 7.15 -15.84
CA VAL A 8 0.69 7.43 -14.41
C VAL A 8 -0.47 8.35 -14.07
N VAL A 9 -1.23 8.02 -13.03
CA VAL A 9 -2.24 8.90 -12.43
C VAL A 9 -1.85 9.18 -10.99
N MET A 10 -1.83 10.46 -10.63
CA MET A 10 -1.72 10.92 -9.26
C MET A 10 -3.11 11.32 -8.79
N GLU A 11 -3.75 10.51 -7.94
CA GLU A 11 -5.06 10.80 -7.39
C GLU A 11 -4.92 11.39 -5.98
N GLY A 12 -5.36 12.63 -5.78
CA GLY A 12 -5.32 13.27 -4.48
C GLY A 12 -6.40 12.72 -3.54
N LEU A 13 -6.01 12.44 -2.29
CA LEU A 13 -6.87 11.89 -1.25
C LEU A 13 -7.26 12.95 -0.21
N GLY A 14 -8.56 13.08 0.05
CA GLY A 14 -9.09 13.98 1.06
C GLY A 14 -8.80 15.45 0.77
N ASN A 15 -8.47 16.21 1.82
CA ASN A 15 -8.14 17.64 1.74
C ASN A 15 -6.62 17.91 1.81
N GLY A 16 -5.81 16.86 1.73
CA GLY A 16 -4.36 16.96 1.82
C GLY A 16 -3.73 17.48 0.53
N LYS A 17 -2.41 17.68 0.55
CA LYS A 17 -1.62 17.98 -0.64
C LYS A 17 -0.33 17.17 -0.65
N SER A 18 0.17 16.87 -1.83
CA SER A 18 1.45 16.19 -2.01
C SER A 18 2.12 16.62 -3.29
N ASP A 19 3.41 16.94 -3.18
CA ASP A 19 4.27 17.20 -4.32
C ASP A 19 4.79 15.86 -4.86
N TYR A 20 4.97 15.77 -6.17
CA TYR A 20 5.45 14.55 -6.83
C TYR A 20 6.41 14.83 -7.97
N THR A 21 7.26 13.85 -8.24
CA THR A 21 8.15 13.81 -9.40
C THR A 21 7.98 12.51 -10.18
N ILE A 22 7.72 12.59 -11.49
CA ILE A 22 7.69 11.43 -12.39
C ILE A 22 8.91 11.51 -13.31
N GLN A 23 9.64 10.42 -13.43
CA GLN A 23 10.69 10.24 -14.44
C GLN A 23 10.32 9.10 -15.38
N ALA A 24 10.33 9.36 -16.67
CA ALA A 24 10.10 8.39 -17.73
C ALA A 24 11.37 8.21 -18.58
N THR A 25 11.43 7.14 -19.36
CA THR A 25 12.49 6.94 -20.37
C THR A 25 12.14 7.59 -21.72
N GLY A 26 10.91 8.10 -21.87
CA GLY A 26 10.41 8.76 -23.07
C GLY A 26 9.63 10.02 -22.71
N GLN A 27 9.02 10.67 -23.72
CA GLN A 27 8.22 11.87 -23.48
C GLN A 27 7.03 11.58 -22.57
N VAL A 28 6.58 12.61 -21.84
CA VAL A 28 5.37 12.58 -21.03
C VAL A 28 4.39 13.62 -21.56
N GLU A 29 3.10 13.28 -21.57
CA GLU A 29 1.99 14.17 -21.92
C GLU A 29 0.98 14.18 -20.78
N LYS A 30 0.61 15.37 -20.28
CA LYS A 30 -0.50 15.53 -19.34
C LYS A 30 -1.82 15.47 -20.09
N VAL A 31 -2.75 14.64 -19.64
CA VAL A 31 -4.05 14.40 -20.29
C VAL A 31 -5.21 14.73 -19.37
N GLU A 32 -6.39 14.86 -19.98
CA GLU A 32 -7.66 15.03 -19.28
C GLU A 32 -8.64 13.93 -19.73
N GLY A 33 -9.72 13.73 -18.97
CA GLY A 33 -10.73 12.72 -19.26
C GLY A 33 -10.59 11.54 -18.32
N ARG A 34 -10.43 10.33 -18.86
CA ARG A 34 -10.31 9.11 -18.06
C ARG A 34 -9.02 8.38 -18.42
N LEU A 35 -8.25 8.00 -17.39
CA LEU A 35 -6.98 7.29 -17.54
C LEU A 35 -6.84 6.30 -16.37
N GLY A 36 -6.54 5.03 -16.64
CA GLY A 36 -6.44 4.01 -15.59
C GLY A 36 -7.69 3.91 -14.71
N GLY A 37 -8.88 4.03 -15.28
CA GLY A 37 -10.15 4.01 -14.53
C GLY A 37 -10.52 5.30 -13.79
N VAL A 38 -9.56 6.22 -13.57
CA VAL A 38 -9.72 7.46 -12.79
C VAL A 38 -10.01 8.66 -13.69
N SER A 39 -10.85 9.58 -13.21
CA SER A 39 -11.12 10.86 -13.86
C SER A 39 -9.97 11.84 -13.62
N VAL A 40 -9.26 12.22 -14.67
CA VAL A 40 -8.06 13.07 -14.61
C VAL A 40 -8.29 14.42 -15.25
N SER A 41 -7.59 15.44 -14.77
CA SER A 41 -7.70 16.81 -15.26
C SER A 41 -6.35 17.41 -15.65
N LYS A 42 -6.36 18.34 -16.61
CA LYS A 42 -5.20 19.18 -16.94
C LYS A 42 -5.18 20.43 -16.05
N GLY A 43 -5.24 20.25 -14.73
CA GLY A 43 -5.05 21.36 -13.79
C GLY A 43 -3.80 22.18 -14.14
N GLN A 44 -3.86 23.50 -13.97
CA GLN A 44 -2.73 24.39 -14.23
C GLN A 44 -1.81 24.38 -13.00
N GLY A 45 -0.66 23.74 -13.09
CA GLY A 45 0.30 23.69 -11.99
C GLY A 45 1.51 22.83 -12.30
N ASP A 46 1.28 21.69 -12.97
CA ASP A 46 2.34 20.74 -13.22
C ASP A 46 3.23 21.14 -14.39
N GLN A 47 4.52 20.92 -14.21
CA GLN A 47 5.56 21.22 -15.17
C GLN A 47 6.03 19.93 -15.84
N VAL A 48 5.61 19.74 -17.09
CA VAL A 48 6.10 18.65 -17.94
C VAL A 48 7.28 19.15 -18.77
N ASN A 49 8.47 18.59 -18.54
CA ASN A 49 9.68 18.89 -19.29
C ASN A 49 10.28 17.61 -19.90
N GLY A 50 9.91 17.33 -21.16
CA GLY A 50 10.37 16.15 -21.88
C GLY A 50 9.92 14.86 -21.20
N SER A 51 10.84 14.19 -20.51
CA SER A 51 10.63 12.91 -19.82
C SER A 51 10.46 13.05 -18.30
N THR A 52 10.33 14.27 -17.79
CA THR A 52 10.19 14.55 -16.35
C THR A 52 8.97 15.41 -16.09
N VAL A 53 8.25 15.07 -15.03
CA VAL A 53 7.13 15.87 -14.51
C VAL A 53 7.42 16.23 -13.07
N ASN A 54 7.20 17.50 -12.72
CA ASN A 54 7.07 17.92 -11.34
C ASN A 54 5.67 18.52 -11.17
N GLY A 55 4.96 18.10 -10.14
CA GLY A 55 3.59 18.52 -9.93
C GLY A 55 3.15 18.45 -8.48
N THR A 56 1.92 18.88 -8.25
CA THR A 56 1.30 18.87 -6.92
C THR A 56 -0.15 18.43 -7.05
N VAL A 57 -0.54 17.38 -6.31
CA VAL A 57 -1.92 16.88 -6.30
C VAL A 57 -2.59 17.14 -4.94
N TRP A 58 -3.86 17.54 -4.96
CA TRP A 58 -4.63 17.88 -3.75
C TRP A 58 -5.80 16.91 -3.54
N GLY A 59 -6.93 17.12 -4.24
CA GLY A 59 -8.13 16.28 -4.14
C GLY A 59 -8.77 15.94 -5.48
N GLN A 60 -8.07 16.21 -6.58
CA GLN A 60 -8.41 15.75 -7.92
C GLN A 60 -7.29 14.81 -8.41
N ALA A 61 -7.42 14.28 -9.62
CA ALA A 61 -6.36 13.47 -10.22
C ALA A 61 -5.67 14.18 -11.39
N ASP A 62 -4.35 14.04 -11.45
CA ASP A 62 -3.52 14.40 -12.59
C ASP A 62 -3.15 13.14 -13.36
N GLY A 63 -3.34 13.15 -14.69
CA GLY A 63 -3.08 11.99 -15.54
C GLY A 63 -1.99 12.26 -16.57
N TYR A 64 -1.10 11.28 -16.73
CA TYR A 64 0.04 11.36 -17.62
C TYR A 64 0.14 10.14 -18.52
N ARG A 65 0.31 10.37 -19.83
CA ARG A 65 0.69 9.35 -20.81
C ARG A 65 2.18 9.41 -21.04
N LEU A 66 2.84 8.26 -21.00
CA LEU A 66 4.28 8.12 -21.17
C LEU A 66 4.57 7.38 -22.47
N TYR A 67 5.37 7.99 -23.34
CA TYR A 67 5.81 7.40 -24.61
C TYR A 67 7.04 6.48 -24.46
N GLY A 68 7.48 6.27 -23.22
CA GLY A 68 8.54 5.34 -22.81
C GLY A 68 8.12 4.51 -21.59
N GLY A 69 9.09 3.92 -20.89
CA GLY A 69 8.86 3.25 -19.60
C GLY A 69 8.83 4.22 -18.43
N ILE A 70 8.26 3.78 -17.31
CA ILE A 70 8.34 4.48 -16.03
C ILE A 70 9.73 4.19 -15.42
N LYS A 71 10.49 5.22 -15.09
CA LYS A 71 11.80 5.10 -14.42
C LYS A 71 11.66 5.28 -12.92
N LYS A 72 10.88 6.29 -12.49
CA LYS A 72 10.72 6.64 -11.07
C LYS A 72 9.43 7.42 -10.86
N VAL A 73 8.79 7.21 -9.71
CA VAL A 73 7.74 8.05 -9.16
C VAL A 73 8.10 8.37 -7.71
N ASP A 74 8.31 9.65 -7.39
CA ASP A 74 8.55 10.15 -6.03
C ASP A 74 7.35 10.95 -5.55
N ILE A 75 6.98 10.77 -4.29
CA ILE A 75 5.84 11.43 -3.64
C ILE A 75 6.32 11.98 -2.30
N GLU A 76 6.10 13.28 -2.03
CA GLU A 76 6.52 13.91 -0.79
C GLU A 76 5.65 13.50 0.40
N ASN A 77 4.33 13.40 0.19
CA ASN A 77 3.37 12.98 1.20
C ASN A 77 2.44 11.87 0.65
N PRO A 78 2.78 10.59 0.85
CA PRO A 78 2.01 9.47 0.31
C PRO A 78 0.63 9.31 0.99
N ASP A 79 0.42 9.83 2.20
CA ASP A 79 -0.87 9.74 2.90
C ASP A 79 -1.99 10.54 2.20
N HIS A 80 -1.63 11.39 1.24
CA HIS A 80 -2.55 12.24 0.50
C HIS A 80 -2.60 11.92 -1.00
N VAL A 81 -2.00 10.81 -1.44
CA VAL A 81 -1.97 10.41 -2.86
C VAL A 81 -2.15 8.93 -3.03
N GLN A 82 -2.99 8.54 -3.97
CA GLN A 82 -2.99 7.21 -4.55
C GLN A 82 -2.39 7.26 -5.97
N VAL A 83 -1.42 6.39 -6.25
CA VAL A 83 -0.76 6.33 -7.57
C VAL A 83 -1.23 5.13 -8.35
N HIS A 84 -1.71 5.38 -9.58
CA HIS A 84 -2.12 4.34 -10.52
C HIS A 84 -1.15 4.31 -11.69
N THR A 85 -0.68 3.12 -12.07
CA THR A 85 0.24 2.96 -13.20
C THR A 85 -0.14 1.75 -14.04
N GLY A 86 0.21 1.78 -15.32
CA GLY A 86 0.02 0.60 -16.15
C GLY A 86 0.41 0.82 -17.61
N ALA A 87 0.35 -0.24 -18.41
CA ALA A 87 0.55 -0.16 -19.84
C ALA A 87 -0.67 0.46 -20.56
N ILE A 88 -0.43 1.10 -21.70
CA ILE A 88 -1.46 1.54 -22.66
C ILE A 88 -1.26 0.68 -23.91
N ALA A 89 -2.21 -0.20 -24.21
CA ALA A 89 -2.23 -0.96 -25.47
C ALA A 89 -2.90 -0.13 -26.58
N GLY A 90 -2.42 -0.26 -27.82
CA GLY A 90 -2.93 0.48 -28.97
C GLY A 90 -4.00 -0.27 -29.77
N SER A 91 -5.29 0.01 -29.50
CA SER A 91 -6.39 0.23 -30.48
C SER A 91 -7.76 0.44 -29.77
N PRO A 92 -8.76 1.09 -30.39
CA PRO A 92 -9.99 1.60 -29.73
C PRO A 92 -11.03 0.60 -29.22
N ASP A 93 -10.79 -0.71 -29.30
CA ASP A 93 -11.74 -1.77 -28.93
C ASP A 93 -11.11 -2.85 -28.02
N ASP A 94 -9.99 -2.56 -27.37
CA ASP A 94 -9.43 -3.45 -26.35
C ASP A 94 -10.15 -3.20 -25.04
N ASP A 95 -11.25 -3.93 -24.91
CA ASP A 95 -12.00 -4.21 -23.70
C ASP A 95 -11.02 -4.34 -22.51
N TRP A 96 -11.13 -3.45 -21.52
CA TRP A 96 -10.44 -3.55 -20.22
C TRP A 96 -11.00 -4.73 -19.40
N THR A 97 -11.33 -5.86 -20.04
CA THR A 97 -12.03 -6.99 -19.42
C THR A 97 -11.09 -8.07 -18.92
N ASP A 98 -9.81 -7.99 -19.25
CA ASP A 98 -8.77 -8.87 -18.72
C ASP A 98 -8.17 -8.25 -17.43
N GLU A 99 -9.00 -8.18 -16.40
CA GLU A 99 -8.59 -7.91 -15.02
C GLU A 99 -8.24 -9.23 -14.31
N CYS A 100 -7.27 -9.20 -13.41
CA CYS A 100 -7.08 -10.25 -12.43
C CYS A 100 -7.60 -9.80 -11.06
N GLU A 101 -7.83 -10.76 -10.17
CA GLU A 101 -8.25 -10.48 -8.80
C GLU A 101 -7.08 -10.75 -7.86
N VAL A 102 -6.41 -9.68 -7.45
CA VAL A 102 -5.29 -9.73 -6.51
C VAL A 102 -5.83 -9.65 -5.09
N THR A 103 -5.54 -10.67 -4.29
CA THR A 103 -5.92 -10.73 -2.88
C THR A 103 -4.73 -10.45 -1.99
N VAL A 104 -4.94 -9.61 -0.98
CA VAL A 104 -3.94 -9.36 0.07
C VAL A 104 -4.33 -10.13 1.32
N ARG A 105 -3.40 -10.94 1.85
CA ARG A 105 -3.63 -11.77 3.04
C ARG A 105 -2.57 -11.51 4.10
N ALA A 106 -2.99 -11.44 5.36
CA ALA A 106 -2.10 -11.54 6.50
C ALA A 106 -1.88 -13.01 6.84
N GLU A 107 -0.65 -13.50 6.67
CA GLU A 107 -0.35 -14.93 6.79
C GLU A 107 0.02 -15.31 8.22
N LYS A 108 0.96 -14.55 8.81
CA LYS A 108 1.54 -14.88 10.11
C LYS A 108 2.13 -13.66 10.79
N VAL A 109 2.30 -13.77 12.10
CA VAL A 109 2.98 -12.81 12.96
C VAL A 109 4.11 -13.51 13.73
N GLU A 110 5.24 -12.85 13.86
CA GLU A 110 6.43 -13.31 14.54
C GLU A 110 6.81 -12.35 15.66
N PHE A 111 7.17 -12.90 16.82
CA PHE A 111 7.72 -12.14 17.92
C PHE A 111 9.16 -11.74 17.61
N ILE A 112 9.51 -10.45 17.78
CA ILE A 112 10.90 -9.98 17.66
C ILE A 112 11.47 -9.64 19.04
N SER A 113 10.83 -8.72 19.77
CA SER A 113 11.30 -8.26 21.08
C SER A 113 10.19 -7.61 21.92
N GLY A 114 10.47 -7.25 23.17
CA GLY A 114 9.58 -6.41 23.99
C GLY A 114 9.04 -7.02 25.26
N GLN A 115 9.40 -8.27 25.57
CA GLN A 115 8.93 -8.93 26.78
C GLN A 115 10.05 -9.17 27.79
N GLY A 116 9.80 -8.76 29.03
CA GLY A 116 10.62 -9.06 30.20
C GLY A 116 10.54 -10.53 30.64
N VAL A 117 11.47 -10.93 31.51
CA VAL A 117 11.53 -12.31 32.01
C VAL A 117 10.26 -12.63 32.81
N GLY A 118 9.48 -13.59 32.33
CA GLY A 118 8.24 -14.07 32.98
C GLY A 118 6.95 -13.46 32.44
N GLU A 119 7.04 -12.55 31.48
CA GLU A 119 5.90 -12.01 30.74
C GLU A 119 5.43 -13.08 29.74
N GLY A 120 4.14 -13.40 29.76
CA GLY A 120 3.57 -14.54 29.03
C GLY A 120 3.47 -14.31 27.52
N ALA A 121 2.43 -14.84 26.87
CA ALA A 121 2.16 -14.50 25.47
C ALA A 121 1.54 -13.10 25.36
N LEU A 122 1.94 -12.33 24.34
CA LEU A 122 1.28 -11.08 23.98
C LEU A 122 -0.14 -11.38 23.47
N GLU A 123 -1.17 -10.73 24.01
CA GLU A 123 -2.52 -10.81 23.43
C GLU A 123 -2.71 -9.63 22.47
N LEU A 124 -2.51 -9.87 21.18
CA LEU A 124 -2.52 -8.83 20.16
C LEU A 124 -3.88 -8.73 19.46
N THR A 125 -4.36 -7.51 19.25
CA THR A 125 -5.28 -7.18 18.18
C THR A 125 -4.49 -6.47 17.09
N ILE A 126 -4.48 -7.04 15.88
CA ILE A 126 -3.77 -6.49 14.73
C ILE A 126 -4.80 -6.02 13.71
N GLU A 127 -4.78 -4.74 13.38
CA GLU A 127 -5.56 -4.15 12.29
C GLU A 127 -4.68 -4.02 11.05
N HIS A 128 -5.15 -4.59 9.95
CA HIS A 128 -4.54 -4.54 8.63
C HIS A 128 -5.40 -3.61 7.78
N ASP A 129 -4.94 -2.40 7.50
CA ASP A 129 -5.70 -1.37 6.80
C ASP A 129 -5.04 -1.07 5.46
N ILE A 130 -5.74 -1.35 4.37
CA ILE A 130 -5.29 -0.98 3.03
C ILE A 130 -5.92 0.36 2.68
N HIS A 131 -5.12 1.40 2.55
CA HIS A 131 -5.63 2.74 2.31
C HIS A 131 -6.35 2.79 0.94
N GLY A 132 -7.59 3.28 0.94
CA GLY A 132 -8.47 3.23 -0.24
C GLY A 132 -9.04 1.83 -0.53
N GLY A 133 -8.97 0.90 0.43
CA GLY A 133 -9.58 -0.43 0.43
C GLY A 133 -10.28 -0.73 1.75
N GLN A 134 -10.31 -2.01 2.13
CA GLN A 134 -10.85 -2.49 3.40
C GLN A 134 -9.80 -2.55 4.52
N SER A 135 -10.31 -2.61 5.76
CA SER A 135 -9.52 -2.95 6.94
C SER A 135 -10.02 -4.26 7.54
N GLU A 136 -9.09 -5.12 7.95
CA GLU A 136 -9.39 -6.40 8.60
C GLU A 136 -8.69 -6.49 9.96
N ARG A 137 -9.33 -7.11 10.95
CA ARG A 137 -8.78 -7.23 12.30
C ARG A 137 -8.59 -8.68 12.72
N THR A 138 -7.37 -9.03 13.12
CA THR A 138 -7.06 -10.34 13.69
C THR A 138 -6.77 -10.24 15.17
N ARG A 139 -7.09 -11.29 15.92
CA ARG A 139 -6.70 -11.44 17.32
C ARG A 139 -5.86 -12.68 17.48
N VAL A 140 -4.73 -12.55 18.15
CA VAL A 140 -3.76 -13.63 18.28
C VAL A 140 -3.07 -13.57 19.63
N LYS A 141 -2.81 -14.74 20.21
CA LYS A 141 -1.90 -14.89 21.35
C LYS A 141 -0.54 -15.26 20.80
N LEU A 142 0.46 -14.42 21.02
CA LEU A 142 1.81 -14.58 20.50
C LEU A 142 2.79 -14.87 21.63
N PRO A 143 3.11 -16.15 21.91
CA PRO A 143 4.17 -16.51 22.86
C PRO A 143 5.52 -15.89 22.50
N THR A 144 6.31 -15.56 23.53
CA THR A 144 7.68 -15.05 23.38
C THR A 144 8.52 -15.95 22.48
N GLY A 145 9.21 -15.35 21.51
CA GLY A 145 10.08 -16.05 20.57
C GLY A 145 9.36 -17.00 19.60
N SER A 146 8.04 -16.89 19.46
CA SER A 146 7.24 -17.76 18.59
C SER A 146 6.74 -17.05 17.33
N THR A 147 6.15 -17.84 16.44
CA THR A 147 5.41 -17.38 15.26
C THR A 147 4.01 -17.98 15.31
N GLN A 148 3.01 -17.21 14.93
CA GLN A 148 1.61 -17.62 14.89
C GLN A 148 0.99 -17.33 13.53
N THR A 149 0.15 -18.25 13.05
CA THR A 149 -0.62 -18.05 11.82
C THR A 149 -1.78 -17.10 12.07
N LEU A 150 -1.99 -16.16 11.16
CA LEU A 150 -3.15 -15.27 11.11
C LEU A 150 -4.18 -15.80 10.10
N GLY A 151 -3.73 -16.08 8.87
CA GLY A 151 -4.57 -16.63 7.81
C GLY A 151 -5.76 -15.75 7.40
N ALA A 152 -5.66 -14.43 7.58
CA ALA A 152 -6.75 -13.50 7.31
C ALA A 152 -6.66 -12.93 5.90
N SER A 153 -7.78 -13.00 5.16
CA SER A 153 -7.92 -12.29 3.89
C SER A 153 -8.36 -10.86 4.19
N ILE A 154 -7.58 -9.87 3.75
CA ILE A 154 -7.82 -8.47 4.09
C ILE A 154 -8.76 -7.84 3.08
N ASP A 155 -8.39 -7.92 1.79
CA ASP A 155 -9.18 -7.34 0.71
C ASP A 155 -8.80 -7.98 -0.64
N ASN A 156 -9.63 -7.75 -1.65
CA ASN A 156 -9.37 -8.12 -3.04
C ASN A 156 -9.48 -6.90 -3.97
N PHE A 157 -8.65 -6.88 -5.00
CA PHE A 157 -8.57 -5.78 -5.94
C PHE A 157 -8.58 -6.30 -7.36
N LYS A 158 -9.33 -5.61 -8.20
CA LYS A 158 -9.27 -5.83 -9.64
C LYS A 158 -8.12 -5.03 -10.20
N VAL A 159 -7.14 -5.72 -10.77
CA VAL A 159 -5.97 -5.09 -11.38
C VAL A 159 -5.93 -5.43 -12.86
N PRO A 160 -5.74 -4.45 -13.76
CA PRO A 160 -5.59 -4.73 -15.18
C PRO A 160 -4.38 -5.62 -15.47
N LYS A 161 -4.52 -6.65 -16.32
CA LYS A 161 -3.36 -7.46 -16.74
C LYS A 161 -2.30 -6.59 -17.42
N GLY A 162 -1.06 -6.68 -16.94
CA GLY A 162 0.06 -5.84 -17.40
C GLY A 162 0.09 -4.42 -16.82
N GLY A 163 -0.82 -4.11 -15.88
CA GLY A 163 -0.78 -2.92 -15.03
C GLY A 163 -0.39 -3.26 -13.59
N SER A 164 -0.16 -2.21 -12.80
CA SER A 164 0.15 -2.35 -11.37
C SER A 164 -0.41 -1.17 -10.57
N GLU A 165 -1.06 -1.48 -9.45
CA GLU A 165 -1.59 -0.48 -8.51
C GLU A 165 -0.78 -0.47 -7.22
N ASN A 166 -0.36 0.71 -6.77
CA ASN A 166 0.29 0.83 -5.46
C ASN A 166 -0.76 1.18 -4.40
N LYS A 167 -0.70 0.50 -3.27
CA LYS A 167 -1.52 0.75 -2.09
C LYS A 167 -0.63 0.92 -0.86
N LEU A 168 -1.06 1.78 0.06
CA LEU A 168 -0.42 1.91 1.35
C LEU A 168 -1.07 0.93 2.34
N LEU A 169 -0.29 -0.01 2.86
CA LEU A 169 -0.72 -0.96 3.90
C LEU A 169 -0.26 -0.44 5.27
N THR A 170 -1.22 -0.11 6.12
CA THR A 170 -0.99 0.24 7.52
C THR A 170 -1.25 -0.96 8.40
N THR A 171 -0.29 -1.33 9.26
CA THR A 171 -0.51 -2.31 10.33
C THR A 171 -0.51 -1.61 11.66
N LYS A 172 -1.62 -1.74 12.39
CA LYS A 172 -1.73 -1.24 13.76
C LYS A 172 -1.84 -2.42 14.71
N VAL A 173 -1.14 -2.33 15.81
CA VAL A 173 -1.12 -3.35 16.85
C VAL A 173 -1.59 -2.70 18.14
N THR A 174 -2.51 -3.38 18.79
CA THR A 174 -2.88 -3.10 20.19
C THR A 174 -2.58 -4.35 20.98
N GLU A 175 -1.65 -4.22 21.92
CA GLU A 175 -1.32 -5.24 22.91
C GLU A 175 -2.29 -5.10 24.08
N ARG A 176 -2.85 -6.22 24.53
CA ARG A 176 -3.70 -6.27 25.70
C ARG A 176 -3.02 -7.07 26.81
N GLU A 177 -2.80 -6.40 27.93
CA GLU A 177 -2.36 -7.02 29.17
C GLU A 177 -3.45 -7.97 29.74
N PRO A 178 -3.20 -9.29 29.88
CA PRO A 178 -4.13 -10.20 30.52
C PRO A 178 -4.17 -10.01 32.05
N PRO A 179 -5.31 -10.29 32.72
CA PRO A 179 -5.57 -9.90 34.12
C PRO A 179 -4.71 -10.59 35.20
N SER A 180 -3.74 -11.43 34.81
CA SER A 180 -2.82 -12.12 35.73
C SER A 180 -1.35 -11.75 35.50
N ASP A 181 -1.10 -10.61 34.86
CA ASP A 181 0.24 -10.05 34.71
C ASP A 181 0.45 -8.89 35.72
N TRP A 182 1.69 -8.63 36.12
CA TRP A 182 2.07 -7.52 37.02
C TRP A 182 1.88 -6.14 36.36
N PHE A 183 1.43 -6.13 35.11
CA PHE A 183 0.93 -4.98 34.41
C PHE A 183 -0.57 -4.79 34.64
N THR A 184 -0.89 -3.88 35.55
CA THR A 184 -2.15 -3.11 35.51
C THR A 184 -1.87 -1.80 34.80
N GLY A 185 -2.35 -1.59 33.57
CA GLY A 185 -2.03 -0.41 32.76
C GLY A 185 -3.01 -0.11 31.61
N ARG A 186 -2.64 0.86 30.76
CA ARG A 186 -3.31 1.09 29.47
C ARG A 186 -2.76 0.10 28.44
N PRO A 187 -3.52 -0.27 27.40
CA PRO A 187 -2.99 -1.04 26.28
C PRO A 187 -1.77 -0.36 25.65
N ASP A 188 -0.76 -1.16 25.29
CA ASP A 188 0.39 -0.71 24.51
C ASP A 188 0.01 -0.74 23.01
N GLU A 189 0.46 0.27 22.25
CA GLU A 189 0.05 0.48 20.87
C GLU A 189 1.27 0.64 19.95
N GLY A 190 1.12 0.23 18.69
CA GLY A 190 2.17 0.29 17.70
C GLY A 190 1.61 0.40 16.29
N SER A 191 2.34 1.05 15.37
CA SER A 191 1.97 1.05 13.97
C SER A 191 3.17 1.18 13.04
N ASN A 192 3.00 0.66 11.82
CA ASN A 192 3.91 0.92 10.71
C ASN A 192 3.14 0.94 9.38
N THR A 193 3.72 1.57 8.37
CA THR A 193 3.18 1.68 7.02
C THR A 193 4.17 1.16 5.99
N MET A 194 3.66 0.58 4.90
CA MET A 194 4.47 0.08 3.80
C MET A 194 3.68 0.15 2.50
N ASP A 195 4.33 0.59 1.42
CA ASP A 195 3.76 0.47 0.08
C ASP A 195 3.76 -0.98 -0.38
N ILE A 196 2.62 -1.42 -0.90
CA ILE A 196 2.46 -2.70 -1.58
C ILE A 196 2.07 -2.46 -3.03
N THR A 197 2.63 -3.26 -3.93
CA THR A 197 2.29 -3.25 -5.35
C THR A 197 1.39 -4.43 -5.66
N LEU A 198 0.20 -4.13 -6.18
CA LEU A 198 -0.77 -5.09 -6.67
C LEU A 198 -0.56 -5.25 -8.17
N GLU A 199 -0.21 -6.45 -8.62
CA GLU A 199 -0.01 -6.76 -10.03
C GLU A 199 -0.50 -8.17 -10.32
N CYS A 200 -0.99 -8.39 -11.54
CA CYS A 200 -1.31 -9.74 -12.00
C CYS A 200 -0.02 -10.53 -12.20
N GLY A 201 0.11 -11.68 -11.56
CA GLY A 201 1.35 -12.43 -11.64
C GLY A 201 1.58 -13.40 -10.50
N PRO A 202 2.83 -13.84 -10.30
CA PRO A 202 3.16 -14.79 -9.24
C PRO A 202 2.96 -14.16 -7.87
N ARG A 203 2.59 -15.00 -6.89
CA ARG A 203 2.51 -14.66 -5.47
C ARG A 203 3.72 -13.84 -5.00
N GLY A 204 3.45 -12.63 -4.51
CA GLY A 204 4.40 -11.78 -3.81
C GLY A 204 4.33 -12.00 -2.29
N GLU A 205 5.47 -11.89 -1.62
CA GLU A 205 5.55 -11.93 -0.15
C GLU A 205 6.22 -10.65 0.35
N VAL A 206 5.58 -9.99 1.31
CA VAL A 206 6.11 -8.78 1.97
C VAL A 206 5.98 -8.92 3.48
N SER A 207 6.79 -8.16 4.23
CA SER A 207 6.72 -8.19 5.69
C SER A 207 7.09 -6.85 6.27
N GLN A 208 6.46 -6.48 7.38
CA GLN A 208 6.78 -5.26 8.11
C GLN A 208 7.07 -5.54 9.57
N ASN A 209 8.10 -4.89 10.10
CA ASN A 209 8.35 -4.82 11.53
C ASN A 209 7.46 -3.71 12.10
N VAL A 210 6.73 -3.99 13.17
CA VAL A 210 5.87 -3.02 13.84
C VAL A 210 6.41 -2.82 15.25
N PRO A 211 6.95 -1.63 15.57
CA PRO A 211 7.31 -1.30 16.93
C PRO A 211 6.04 -1.16 17.77
N ILE A 212 6.11 -1.60 19.03
CA ILE A 212 5.05 -1.46 20.02
C ILE A 212 5.61 -0.56 21.13
N ASP A 213 5.03 0.62 21.28
CA ASP A 213 5.43 1.56 22.31
C ASP A 213 4.88 1.12 23.65
N SER A 214 5.76 0.97 24.64
CA SER A 214 5.37 0.67 26.02
C SER A 214 5.57 1.88 26.91
N ASP A 215 4.53 2.21 27.69
CA ASP A 215 4.54 3.34 28.63
C ASP A 215 5.53 3.14 29.81
N ARG A 216 6.05 1.92 29.98
CA ARG A 216 7.01 1.52 31.03
C ARG A 216 8.46 1.44 30.57
N GLY A 217 8.77 1.85 29.34
CA GLY A 217 10.14 1.92 28.83
C GLY A 217 10.72 0.58 28.34
N ASN A 218 9.84 -0.39 28.06
CA ASN A 218 10.18 -1.67 27.44
C ASN A 218 9.53 -1.77 26.05
N PRO A 219 10.07 -1.08 25.02
CA PRO A 219 9.48 -1.13 23.69
C PRO A 219 9.56 -2.55 23.13
N GLY A 220 8.48 -2.96 22.46
CA GLY A 220 8.40 -4.23 21.76
C GLY A 220 8.49 -4.09 20.26
N GLU A 221 8.66 -5.22 19.60
CA GLU A 221 8.59 -5.30 18.15
C GLU A 221 8.02 -6.66 17.76
N ILE A 222 7.13 -6.64 16.77
CA ILE A 222 6.66 -7.84 16.08
C ILE A 222 6.92 -7.69 14.59
N LYS A 223 6.85 -8.80 13.86
CA LYS A 223 6.92 -8.79 12.40
C LYS A 223 5.69 -9.48 11.82
N VAL A 224 4.99 -8.79 10.93
CA VAL A 224 3.79 -9.33 10.26
C VAL A 224 4.11 -9.60 8.80
N TYR A 225 3.71 -10.78 8.32
CA TYR A 225 3.95 -11.27 6.97
C TYR A 225 2.66 -11.27 6.17
N TYR A 226 2.75 -10.78 4.94
CA TYR A 226 1.65 -10.66 4.02
C TYR A 226 1.96 -11.35 2.70
N THR A 227 0.90 -11.82 2.05
CA THR A 227 0.96 -12.29 0.67
C THR A 227 0.03 -11.48 -0.21
N ILE A 228 0.47 -11.28 -1.44
CA ILE A 228 -0.23 -10.57 -2.49
C ILE A 228 -0.30 -11.57 -3.64
N ASP A 229 -1.47 -12.13 -3.89
CA ASP A 229 -1.62 -13.27 -4.78
C ASP A 229 -2.79 -13.08 -5.73
N ASP A 230 -2.60 -13.47 -6.98
CA ASP A 230 -3.64 -13.48 -8.00
C ASP A 230 -4.44 -14.79 -7.86
N LEU A 231 -5.67 -14.69 -7.36
CA LEU A 231 -6.52 -15.87 -7.16
C LEU A 231 -7.08 -16.46 -8.46
N SER A 232 -6.74 -15.90 -9.64
CA SER A 232 -7.23 -16.39 -10.93
C SER A 232 -6.53 -17.66 -11.46
N GLY A 233 -5.71 -18.33 -10.64
CA GLY A 233 -5.02 -19.59 -10.94
C GLY A 233 -5.89 -20.85 -10.92
#